data_AF-A0A523SEM5-F1
#
_entry.id   AF-A0A523SEM5-F1
#
_cell.length_a   1.000
_cell.length_b   1.000
_cell.length_c   1.000
_cell.angle_alpha   90.00
_cell.angle_beta   90.00
_cell.angle_gamma   90.00
#
_symmetry.space_group_name_H-M   'P 1'
#
loop_
_entity.id
_entity.type
_entity.pdbx_description
1 polymer ?
#
loop_
_entity_poly.entity_id
_entity_poly.type
_entity_poly.pdbx_seq_one_letter_code
_entity_poly.pdbx_strand_id
1 'polypeptide(L)'
;MRALIVHFRSAPARGSQDKRVNVDPLDSAGTDGVSLEIAKRQALLEAMGHQVAICSAYDWADFPIPALEFDREGVATIVRNLFGPGIIDFASEAEIRSMFDVSRLDLKRQLGKVIEDFAPDLLFVHNVLSLPVHPAATVSLTELLREMQLPCAAIHHDILSEGAYKFTPTCDLAKLILEGYYPPIMPNLRHWTINTRNKRGLGEKGVDAEVIHDTMDFD
;
A
#
# COMPACT_ATOMS: atom_id res chain seq x y z
N MET A 1 -4.65 -13.66 17.89
CA MET A 1 -5.19 -12.49 17.16
C MET A 1 -5.22 -12.81 15.68
N ARG A 2 -6.06 -12.10 14.94
CA ARG A 2 -6.18 -12.15 13.48
C ARG A 2 -5.45 -10.94 12.90
N ALA A 3 -4.45 -11.16 12.06
CA ALA A 3 -3.66 -10.11 11.43
C ALA A 3 -3.88 -10.11 9.93
N LEU A 4 -4.25 -8.96 9.36
CA LEU A 4 -4.38 -8.81 7.91
C LEU A 4 -3.19 -8.02 7.39
N ILE A 5 -2.45 -8.59 6.43
CA ILE A 5 -1.38 -7.89 5.72
C ILE A 5 -1.96 -7.35 4.42
N VAL A 6 -1.83 -6.05 4.17
CA VAL A 6 -2.30 -5.38 2.94
C VAL A 6 -1.10 -4.83 2.18
N HIS A 7 -1.02 -5.16 0.89
CA HIS A 7 0.02 -4.72 -0.03
C HIS A 7 -0.53 -4.65 -1.47
N PHE A 8 0.20 -4.04 -2.41
CA PHE A 8 -0.21 -3.98 -3.81
C PHE A 8 -0.01 -5.28 -4.59
N ARG A 9 1.22 -5.78 -4.77
CA ARG A 9 1.53 -6.77 -5.81
C ARG A 9 2.04 -8.12 -5.30
N SER A 10 3.01 -8.16 -4.39
CA SER A 10 4.03 -9.17 -4.56
C SER A 10 3.90 -10.43 -3.68
N ALA A 11 4.05 -11.61 -4.31
CA ALA A 11 3.95 -12.94 -3.69
C ALA A 11 5.23 -13.33 -2.94
N PRO A 12 5.18 -14.05 -1.81
CA PRO A 12 6.35 -14.74 -1.28
C PRO A 12 6.98 -15.68 -2.33
N ALA A 13 8.31 -15.67 -2.44
CA ALA A 13 9.03 -16.79 -3.03
C ALA A 13 8.91 -18.03 -2.12
N ARG A 14 7.78 -18.73 -2.19
CA ARG A 14 7.66 -20.09 -1.64
C ARG A 14 7.04 -20.99 -2.70
N GLY A 15 7.74 -22.09 -2.97
CA GLY A 15 7.29 -23.11 -3.92
C GLY A 15 5.93 -23.66 -3.53
N SER A 16 4.90 -23.31 -4.30
CA SER A 16 3.78 -24.20 -4.52
C SER A 16 3.84 -24.63 -5.99
N GLN A 17 4.16 -25.90 -6.20
CA GLN A 17 3.74 -26.58 -7.41
C GLN A 17 2.20 -26.58 -7.43
N ASP A 18 1.64 -26.49 -8.64
CA ASP A 18 0.21 -26.43 -8.93
C ASP A 18 -0.53 -25.12 -8.65
N LYS A 19 -0.23 -24.12 -9.47
CA LYS A 19 -1.21 -23.52 -10.41
C LYS A 19 -0.45 -22.66 -11.41
N ARG A 20 -0.76 -22.82 -12.70
CA ARG A 20 -0.11 -22.07 -13.79
C ARG A 20 -0.39 -20.57 -13.64
N VAL A 21 0.50 -19.85 -12.97
CA VAL A 21 0.57 -18.40 -13.06
C VAL A 21 1.39 -18.08 -14.31
N ASN A 22 0.77 -17.42 -15.28
CA ASN A 22 1.49 -16.84 -16.41
C ASN A 22 2.15 -15.55 -15.89
N VAL A 23 3.25 -15.71 -15.14
CA VAL A 23 4.13 -14.60 -14.77
C VAL A 23 5.04 -14.37 -15.98
N ASP A 24 5.00 -13.17 -16.56
CA ASP A 24 6.02 -12.76 -17.52
C ASP A 24 7.38 -12.85 -16.82
N PRO A 25 8.41 -13.52 -17.36
CA PRO A 25 9.72 -13.66 -16.71
C PRO A 25 10.44 -12.32 -16.45
N LEU A 26 9.91 -11.18 -16.93
CA LEU A 26 10.33 -9.82 -16.56
C LEU A 26 9.50 -9.18 -15.43
N ASP A 27 8.38 -9.78 -15.02
CA ASP A 27 7.50 -9.28 -13.96
C ASP A 27 8.05 -9.76 -12.61
N SER A 28 8.62 -8.84 -11.83
CA SER A 28 9.19 -9.09 -10.51
C SER A 28 8.15 -9.40 -9.43
N ALA A 29 6.98 -9.91 -9.83
CA ALA A 29 5.89 -10.34 -8.96
C ALA A 29 6.37 -11.52 -8.12
N GLY A 30 7.01 -11.19 -6.99
CA GLY A 30 7.49 -12.12 -5.97
C GLY A 30 8.99 -12.21 -5.76
N THR A 31 9.77 -11.27 -6.31
CA THR A 31 11.22 -11.15 -6.04
C THR A 31 11.63 -9.76 -5.57
N ASP A 32 10.70 -8.84 -5.31
CA ASP A 32 11.04 -7.59 -4.64
C ASP A 32 11.31 -7.83 -3.15
N GLY A 33 12.18 -7.02 -2.54
CA GLY A 33 12.54 -7.17 -1.13
C GLY A 33 11.33 -7.14 -0.20
N VAL A 34 10.28 -6.40 -0.58
CA VAL A 34 9.04 -6.25 0.21
C VAL A 34 8.27 -7.57 0.32
N SER A 35 8.19 -8.36 -0.76
CA SER A 35 7.57 -9.70 -0.76
C SER A 35 8.16 -10.62 0.29
N LEU A 36 9.49 -10.66 0.33
CA LEU A 36 10.23 -11.52 1.25
C LEU A 36 9.98 -11.08 2.68
N GLU A 37 9.93 -9.78 2.93
CA GLU A 37 9.60 -9.24 4.25
C GLU A 37 8.16 -9.53 4.68
N ILE A 38 7.20 -9.48 3.75
CA ILE A 38 5.81 -9.89 4.01
C ILE A 38 5.76 -11.38 4.39
N ALA A 39 6.45 -12.23 3.63
CA ALA A 39 6.50 -13.67 3.86
C ALA A 39 7.10 -14.03 5.22
N LYS A 40 8.24 -13.41 5.58
CA LYS A 40 8.89 -13.61 6.88
C LYS A 40 7.97 -13.20 8.02
N ARG A 41 7.28 -12.07 7.89
CA ARG A 41 6.35 -11.57 8.91
C ARG A 41 5.14 -12.46 9.07
N GLN A 42 4.57 -12.94 7.97
CA GLN A 42 3.51 -13.94 8.02
C GLN A 42 3.97 -15.17 8.81
N ALA A 43 5.11 -15.76 8.43
CA ALA A 43 5.64 -16.94 9.09
C ALA A 43 5.93 -16.73 10.58
N LEU A 44 6.48 -15.58 10.97
CA LEU A 44 6.74 -15.25 12.38
C LEU A 44 5.45 -15.08 13.18
N LEU A 45 4.46 -14.36 12.66
CA LEU A 45 3.16 -14.17 13.32
C LEU A 45 2.41 -15.51 13.47
N GLU A 46 2.46 -16.37 12.46
CA GLU A 46 1.90 -17.72 12.50
C GLU A 46 2.62 -18.61 13.52
N ALA A 47 3.96 -18.55 13.58
CA ALA A 47 4.75 -19.26 14.59
C ALA A 47 4.44 -18.78 16.03
N MET A 48 4.02 -17.53 16.19
CA MET A 48 3.50 -16.97 17.45
C MET A 48 2.05 -17.37 17.76
N GLY A 49 1.42 -18.19 16.91
CA GLY A 49 0.05 -18.67 17.08
C GLY A 49 -1.04 -17.68 16.64
N HIS A 50 -0.71 -16.72 15.78
CA HIS A 50 -1.69 -15.80 15.20
C HIS A 50 -2.24 -16.33 13.88
N GLN A 51 -3.49 -15.98 13.58
CA GLN A 51 -4.07 -16.24 12.26
C GLN A 51 -3.72 -15.07 11.35
N VAL A 52 -3.04 -15.33 10.24
CA VAL A 52 -2.61 -14.31 9.30
C VAL A 52 -3.29 -14.53 7.96
N ALA A 53 -3.70 -13.45 7.31
CA ALA A 53 -4.15 -13.47 5.92
C ALA A 53 -3.52 -12.31 5.15
N ILE A 54 -3.40 -12.48 3.84
CA ILE A 54 -2.85 -11.48 2.93
C ILE A 54 -3.94 -10.97 1.98
N CYS A 55 -3.98 -9.66 1.80
CA CYS A 55 -4.75 -8.96 0.78
C CYS A 55 -3.79 -8.30 -0.21
N SER A 56 -3.92 -8.64 -1.49
CA SER A 56 -3.10 -8.09 -2.59
C SER A 56 -3.85 -8.05 -3.91
N ALA A 57 -3.22 -7.58 -4.99
CA ALA A 57 -3.84 -7.53 -6.32
C ALA A 57 -3.97 -8.89 -7.02
N TYR A 58 -3.40 -9.97 -6.48
CA TYR A 58 -3.18 -11.20 -7.22
C TYR A 58 -3.72 -12.45 -6.50
N ASP A 59 -4.07 -13.46 -7.29
CA ASP A 59 -4.78 -14.68 -6.87
C ASP A 59 -4.02 -15.58 -5.87
N TRP A 60 -2.73 -15.30 -5.62
CA TRP A 60 -1.97 -16.02 -4.60
C TRP A 60 -2.33 -15.58 -3.18
N ALA A 61 -2.91 -14.39 -3.02
CA ALA A 61 -3.33 -13.87 -1.72
C ALA A 61 -4.63 -14.52 -1.25
N ASP A 62 -4.84 -14.58 0.07
CA ASP A 62 -6.10 -15.07 0.67
C ASP A 62 -7.30 -14.20 0.22
N PHE A 63 -7.06 -12.90 0.05
CA PHE A 63 -8.05 -11.93 -0.38
C PHE A 63 -7.54 -11.12 -1.60
N PRO A 64 -7.73 -11.62 -2.83
CA PRO A 64 -7.32 -10.91 -4.03
C PRO A 64 -8.28 -9.75 -4.35
N ILE A 65 -7.73 -8.55 -4.54
CA ILE A 65 -8.42 -7.34 -5.03
C ILE A 65 -7.67 -6.84 -6.26
N PRO A 66 -8.03 -7.29 -7.48
CA PRO A 66 -7.28 -6.93 -8.70
C PRO A 66 -7.12 -5.42 -8.94
N ALA A 67 -8.04 -4.61 -8.40
CA ALA A 67 -7.97 -3.15 -8.45
C ALA A 67 -6.78 -2.53 -7.68
N LEU A 68 -6.11 -3.28 -6.80
CA LEU A 68 -4.89 -2.85 -6.10
C LEU A 68 -3.65 -2.84 -7.01
N GLU A 69 -3.72 -3.43 -8.20
CA GLU A 69 -2.61 -3.37 -9.16
C GLU A 69 -2.40 -1.93 -9.62
N PHE A 70 -1.22 -1.37 -9.31
CA PHE A 70 -0.89 0.02 -9.61
C PHE A 70 -0.30 0.21 -11.02
N ASP A 71 0.20 -0.85 -11.66
CA ASP A 71 0.72 -0.80 -13.03
C ASP A 71 -0.38 -0.92 -14.10
N ARG A 72 -1.64 -0.64 -13.73
CA ARG A 72 -2.75 -0.55 -14.69
C ARG A 72 -2.77 0.81 -15.38
N GLU A 73 -3.06 0.82 -16.68
CA GLU A 73 -3.16 2.05 -17.48
C GLU A 73 -4.09 3.11 -16.86
N GLY A 74 -5.22 2.69 -16.28
CA GLY A 74 -6.14 3.59 -15.60
C GLY A 74 -5.52 4.27 -14.37
N VAL A 75 -4.74 3.53 -13.58
CA VAL A 75 -4.04 4.06 -12.39
C VAL A 75 -2.91 4.98 -12.84
N ALA A 76 -2.09 4.54 -13.80
CA ALA A 76 -1.00 5.32 -14.35
C ALA A 76 -1.48 6.65 -14.96
N THR A 77 -2.62 6.65 -15.65
CA THR A 77 -3.26 7.85 -16.19
C THR A 77 -3.67 8.81 -15.07
N ILE A 78 -4.32 8.33 -14.00
CA ILE A 78 -4.65 9.17 -12.84
C ILE A 78 -3.39 9.74 -12.19
N VAL A 79 -2.38 8.90 -11.91
CA VAL A 79 -1.12 9.33 -11.27
C VAL A 79 -0.38 10.37 -12.11
N ARG A 80 -0.27 10.16 -13.43
CA ARG A 80 0.38 11.11 -14.35
C ARG A 80 -0.30 12.48 -14.34
N ASN A 81 -1.63 12.51 -14.30
CA ASN A 81 -2.37 13.77 -14.31
C ASN A 81 -2.42 14.44 -12.95
N LEU A 82 -2.27 13.70 -11.84
CA LEU A 82 -2.17 14.28 -10.50
C LEU A 82 -0.76 14.75 -10.16
N PHE A 83 0.28 14.04 -10.59
CA PHE A 83 1.64 14.19 -10.07
C PHE A 83 2.75 14.35 -11.13
N GLY A 84 2.37 14.46 -12.41
CA GLY A 84 3.28 14.57 -13.54
C GLY A 84 3.44 16.00 -14.08
N PRO A 85 3.56 16.19 -15.41
CA PRO A 85 3.86 17.50 -16.00
C PRO A 85 2.66 18.46 -16.02
N GLY A 86 1.45 17.96 -15.77
CA GLY A 86 0.21 18.73 -15.84
C GLY A 86 -1.00 17.83 -16.10
N ILE A 87 -2.17 18.45 -16.22
CA ILE A 87 -3.38 17.77 -16.69
C ILE A 87 -3.31 17.69 -18.22
N ILE A 88 -3.09 16.48 -18.75
CA ILE A 88 -2.87 16.24 -20.19
C ILE A 88 -3.83 15.23 -20.80
N ASP A 89 -4.41 14.33 -19.99
CA ASP A 89 -5.34 13.29 -20.46
C ASP A 89 -6.81 13.64 -20.19
N PHE A 90 -7.07 14.78 -19.54
CA PHE A 90 -8.40 15.23 -19.13
C PHE A 90 -8.61 16.70 -19.48
N ALA A 91 -9.86 17.12 -19.64
CA ALA A 91 -10.19 18.52 -19.92
C ALA A 91 -10.12 19.41 -18.67
N SER A 92 -10.24 18.83 -17.46
CA SER A 92 -10.24 19.58 -16.20
C SER A 92 -9.91 18.72 -14.98
N GLU A 93 -9.62 19.37 -13.84
CA GLU A 93 -9.49 18.69 -12.54
C GLU A 93 -10.78 17.93 -12.16
N ALA A 94 -11.95 18.44 -12.55
CA ALA A 94 -13.23 17.80 -12.23
C ALA A 94 -13.39 16.42 -12.89
N GLU A 95 -12.85 16.23 -14.09
CA GLU A 95 -12.85 14.93 -14.77
C GLU A 95 -11.91 13.94 -14.09
N ILE A 96 -10.69 14.38 -13.71
CA ILE A 96 -9.75 13.57 -12.93
C ILE A 96 -10.42 13.14 -11.63
N ARG A 97 -11.05 14.08 -10.91
CA ARG A 97 -11.75 13.83 -9.65
C ARG A 97 -12.84 12.79 -9.81
N SER A 98 -13.62 12.86 -10.88
CA SER A 98 -14.69 11.90 -11.15
C SER A 98 -14.13 10.48 -11.34
N MET A 99 -13.07 10.33 -12.13
CA MET A 99 -12.40 9.03 -12.32
C MET A 99 -11.73 8.51 -11.05
N PHE A 100 -11.09 9.41 -10.30
CA PHE A 100 -10.47 9.11 -9.02
C PHE A 100 -11.52 8.60 -8.01
N ASP A 101 -12.67 9.27 -7.91
CA ASP A 101 -13.74 8.89 -6.98
C ASP A 101 -14.38 7.55 -7.32
N VAL A 102 -14.53 7.21 -8.60
CA VAL A 102 -14.98 5.87 -9.02
C VAL A 102 -14.01 4.80 -8.53
N SER A 103 -12.71 4.99 -8.75
CA SER A 103 -11.68 4.05 -8.29
C SER A 103 -11.63 3.97 -6.76
N ARG A 104 -11.71 5.11 -6.07
CA ARG A 104 -11.69 5.21 -4.60
C ARG A 104 -12.87 4.47 -3.98
N LEU A 105 -14.10 4.74 -4.44
CA LEU A 105 -15.30 4.12 -3.88
C LEU A 105 -15.32 2.60 -4.10
N ASP A 106 -14.88 2.13 -5.26
CA ASP A 106 -14.80 0.70 -5.53
C ASP A 106 -13.74 0.00 -4.66
N LEU A 107 -12.54 0.58 -4.54
CA LEU A 107 -11.49 0.06 -3.67
C LEU A 107 -11.91 0.05 -2.21
N LYS A 108 -12.55 1.13 -1.73
CA LYS A 108 -13.09 1.21 -0.37
C LYS A 108 -14.10 0.10 -0.09
N ARG A 109 -15.01 -0.17 -1.03
CA ARG A 109 -15.97 -1.27 -0.92
C ARG A 109 -15.28 -2.63 -0.85
N GLN A 110 -14.32 -2.89 -1.74
CA GLN A 110 -13.62 -4.19 -1.80
C GLN A 110 -12.76 -4.41 -0.55
N LEU A 111 -11.97 -3.42 -0.12
CA LEU A 111 -11.16 -3.49 1.10
C LEU A 111 -12.03 -3.61 2.36
N GLY A 112 -13.13 -2.86 2.43
CA GLY A 112 -14.09 -2.95 3.53
C GLY A 112 -14.67 -4.36 3.66
N LYS A 113 -15.06 -4.98 2.54
CA LYS A 113 -15.53 -6.36 2.52
C LYS A 113 -14.48 -7.35 3.03
N VAL A 114 -13.22 -7.19 2.63
CA VAL A 114 -12.12 -8.05 3.12
C VAL A 114 -11.94 -7.90 4.64
N ILE A 115 -11.97 -6.66 5.14
CA ILE A 115 -11.85 -6.39 6.59
C ILE A 115 -13.06 -6.97 7.35
N GLU A 116 -14.27 -6.87 6.81
CA GLU A 116 -15.47 -7.45 7.43
C GLU A 116 -15.43 -8.98 7.45
N ASP A 117 -15.11 -9.61 6.31
CA ASP A 117 -15.06 -11.07 6.17
C ASP A 117 -13.95 -11.69 7.04
N PHE A 118 -12.77 -11.04 7.09
CA PHE A 118 -11.64 -11.51 7.87
C PHE A 118 -11.63 -10.97 9.32
N ALA A 119 -12.43 -9.97 9.69
CA ALA A 119 -12.48 -9.36 11.02
C ALA A 119 -11.12 -9.34 11.77
N PRO A 120 -10.09 -8.69 11.21
CA PRO A 120 -8.77 -8.64 11.83
C PRO A 120 -8.77 -7.80 13.13
N ASP A 121 -7.89 -8.16 14.06
CA ASP A 121 -7.59 -7.36 15.24
C ASP A 121 -6.54 -6.26 14.94
N LEU A 122 -5.71 -6.47 13.90
CA LEU A 122 -4.61 -5.60 13.50
C LEU A 122 -4.35 -5.67 12.00
N LEU A 123 -4.07 -4.52 11.37
CA LEU A 123 -3.58 -4.42 10.00
C LEU A 123 -2.08 -4.14 9.95
N PHE A 124 -1.38 -4.83 9.05
CA PHE A 124 -0.04 -4.47 8.62
C PHE A 124 -0.11 -3.98 7.17
N VAL A 125 0.25 -2.71 6.93
CA VAL A 125 0.12 -2.09 5.61
C VAL A 125 1.50 -1.84 5.03
N HIS A 126 1.85 -2.59 3.99
CA HIS A 126 3.15 -2.54 3.35
C HIS A 126 3.14 -1.64 2.11
N ASN A 127 3.83 -0.50 2.20
CA ASN A 127 4.03 0.48 1.12
C ASN A 127 2.79 1.14 0.49
N VAL A 128 1.56 0.76 0.87
CA VAL A 128 0.33 1.39 0.35
C VAL A 128 0.19 2.85 0.80
N LEU A 129 0.73 3.22 1.97
CA LEU A 129 0.63 4.58 2.54
C LEU A 129 1.91 5.41 2.33
N SER A 130 2.85 4.93 1.51
CA SER A 130 4.22 5.46 1.43
C SER A 130 4.42 6.43 0.27
N LEU A 131 3.94 6.05 -0.92
CA LEU A 131 4.16 6.74 -2.19
C LEU A 131 2.86 6.79 -2.99
N PRO A 132 2.58 7.88 -3.70
CA PRO A 132 1.34 8.06 -4.47
C PRO A 132 1.36 7.32 -5.82
N VAL A 133 1.78 6.06 -5.81
CA VAL A 133 1.72 5.16 -6.98
C VAL A 133 0.32 4.62 -7.22
N HIS A 134 -0.54 4.61 -6.19
CA HIS A 134 -1.97 4.28 -6.31
C HIS A 134 -2.81 5.12 -5.34
N PRO A 135 -3.02 6.41 -5.66
CA PRO A 135 -3.61 7.34 -4.72
C PRO A 135 -5.06 7.02 -4.35
N ALA A 136 -5.80 6.37 -5.24
CA ALA A 136 -7.15 5.92 -4.92
C ALA A 136 -7.13 4.83 -3.84
N ALA A 137 -6.22 3.85 -3.93
CA ALA A 137 -6.09 2.79 -2.93
C ALA A 137 -5.67 3.34 -1.56
N THR A 138 -4.68 4.24 -1.53
CA THR A 138 -4.21 4.89 -0.30
C THR A 138 -5.30 5.68 0.40
N VAL A 139 -6.05 6.51 -0.35
CA VAL A 139 -7.16 7.29 0.22
C VAL A 139 -8.26 6.36 0.74
N SER A 140 -8.64 5.35 -0.05
CA SER A 140 -9.68 4.39 0.33
C SER A 140 -9.35 3.64 1.63
N LEU A 141 -8.12 3.11 1.73
CA LEU A 141 -7.66 2.38 2.91
C LEU A 141 -7.58 3.31 4.13
N THR A 142 -7.08 4.54 3.94
CA THR A 142 -7.01 5.52 5.03
C THR A 142 -8.39 5.89 5.56
N GLU A 143 -9.37 6.10 4.68
CA GLU A 143 -10.76 6.36 5.09
C GLU A 143 -11.35 5.19 5.89
N LEU A 144 -11.15 3.94 5.46
CA LEU A 144 -11.60 2.77 6.21
C LEU A 144 -10.96 2.67 7.59
N LEU A 145 -9.64 2.89 7.67
CA LEU A 145 -8.92 2.89 8.94
C LEU A 145 -9.46 3.96 9.89
N ARG A 146 -9.85 5.14 9.40
CA ARG A 146 -10.51 6.18 10.21
C ARG A 146 -11.89 5.74 10.67
N GLU A 147 -12.70 5.21 9.77
CA GLU A 147 -14.09 4.85 10.05
C GLU A 147 -14.20 3.68 11.03
N MET A 148 -13.35 2.66 10.87
CA MET A 148 -13.38 1.44 11.67
C MET A 148 -12.57 1.54 12.97
N GLN A 149 -11.75 2.59 13.13
CA GLN A 149 -10.81 2.73 14.27
C GLN A 149 -9.92 1.49 14.49
N LEU A 150 -9.64 0.78 13.40
CA LEU A 150 -8.94 -0.50 13.41
C LEU A 150 -7.44 -0.26 13.66
N PRO A 151 -6.81 -0.91 14.65
CA PRO A 151 -5.37 -0.79 14.87
C PRO A 151 -4.60 -1.15 13.61
N CYS A 152 -3.62 -0.32 13.26
CA CYS A 152 -2.83 -0.47 12.04
C CYS A 152 -1.36 -0.11 12.28
N ALA A 153 -0.46 -0.88 11.68
CA ALA A 153 0.95 -0.55 11.54
C ALA A 153 1.28 -0.40 10.05
N ALA A 154 1.67 0.79 9.62
CA ALA A 154 2.23 1.02 8.29
C ALA A 154 3.72 0.73 8.29
N ILE A 155 4.17 -0.06 7.31
CA ILE A 155 5.58 -0.41 7.11
C ILE A 155 6.06 0.23 5.83
N HIS A 156 6.90 1.24 6.00
CA HIS A 156 7.46 2.06 4.94
C HIS A 156 8.85 1.54 4.54
N HIS A 157 8.90 0.84 3.42
CA HIS A 157 10.17 0.46 2.78
C HIS A 157 10.75 1.66 2.03
N ASP A 158 9.85 2.41 1.39
CA ASP A 158 10.11 3.70 0.78
C ASP A 158 9.30 4.79 1.46
N ILE A 159 9.75 6.03 1.36
CA ILE A 159 8.97 7.20 1.75
C ILE A 159 9.06 8.28 0.69
N LEU A 160 8.00 9.08 0.59
CA LEU A 160 8.03 10.31 -0.18
C LEU A 160 8.96 11.31 0.53
N SER A 161 10.21 11.38 0.07
CA SER A 161 11.27 12.28 0.56
C SER A 161 11.95 12.99 -0.61
N GLU A 162 12.57 14.13 -0.33
CA GLU A 162 13.24 14.92 -1.37
C GLU A 162 14.32 14.10 -2.08
N GLY A 163 14.22 14.02 -3.41
CA GLY A 163 15.24 13.45 -4.29
C GLY A 163 15.15 11.95 -4.59
N ALA A 164 14.34 11.16 -3.86
CA ALA A 164 14.14 9.74 -4.15
C ALA A 164 13.02 9.52 -5.19
N TYR A 165 11.89 10.20 -5.02
CA TYR A 165 10.73 10.12 -5.90
C TYR A 165 10.16 11.53 -6.11
N LYS A 166 9.76 11.87 -7.34
CA LYS A 166 9.19 13.17 -7.66
C LYS A 166 7.71 13.02 -8.02
N PHE A 167 6.86 13.53 -7.14
CA PHE A 167 5.42 13.61 -7.35
C PHE A 167 5.00 15.08 -7.20
N THR A 168 4.97 15.82 -8.31
CA THR A 168 4.69 17.25 -8.31
C THR A 168 3.19 17.47 -8.51
N PRO A 169 2.46 18.00 -7.52
CA PRO A 169 1.02 18.16 -7.64
C PRO A 169 0.66 19.13 -8.76
N THR A 170 -0.20 18.69 -9.67
CA THR A 170 -0.62 19.46 -10.86
C THR A 170 -1.87 20.31 -10.60
N CYS A 171 -2.65 19.97 -9.57
CA CYS A 171 -3.98 20.49 -9.29
C CYS A 171 -4.30 20.44 -7.79
N ASP A 172 -5.45 20.99 -7.37
CA ASP A 172 -5.77 21.10 -5.94
C ASP A 172 -6.10 19.75 -5.31
N LEU A 173 -6.80 18.86 -6.04
CA LEU A 173 -6.96 17.45 -5.66
C LEU A 173 -5.61 16.79 -5.32
N ALA A 174 -4.60 16.96 -6.18
CA ALA A 174 -3.29 16.35 -5.98
C ALA A 174 -2.59 16.87 -4.72
N LYS A 175 -2.66 18.19 -4.45
CA LYS A 175 -2.10 18.79 -3.23
C LYS A 175 -2.77 18.21 -1.99
N LEU A 176 -4.10 18.18 -1.96
CA LEU A 176 -4.88 17.64 -0.85
C LEU A 176 -4.55 16.16 -0.59
N ILE A 177 -4.34 15.38 -1.65
CA ILE A 177 -3.94 13.98 -1.52
C ILE A 177 -2.54 13.85 -0.89
N LEU A 178 -1.54 14.61 -1.35
CA LEU A 178 -0.18 14.55 -0.82
C LEU A 178 -0.11 14.97 0.65
N GLU A 179 -0.80 16.06 0.99
CA GLU A 179 -0.80 16.63 2.35
C GLU A 179 -1.57 15.75 3.34
N GLY A 180 -2.66 15.11 2.91
CA GLY A 180 -3.55 14.36 3.81
C GLY A 180 -3.21 12.88 3.98
N TYR A 181 -2.44 12.28 3.06
CA TYR A 181 -2.37 10.82 2.92
C TYR A 181 -0.96 10.22 2.72
N TYR A 182 0.13 11.00 2.72
CA TYR A 182 1.49 10.48 2.44
C TYR A 182 2.60 10.87 3.44
N PRO A 183 2.64 10.17 4.60
CA PRO A 183 1.62 9.24 5.09
C PRO A 183 0.55 9.96 5.94
N PRO A 184 -0.63 9.35 6.17
CA PRO A 184 -1.64 9.94 7.05
C PRO A 184 -1.22 9.82 8.52
N ILE A 185 -1.58 10.79 9.36
CA ILE A 185 -1.36 10.74 10.82
C ILE A 185 -2.70 10.52 11.51
N MET A 186 -2.84 9.43 12.28
CA MET A 186 -4.09 9.03 12.93
C MET A 186 -3.83 8.27 14.24
N PRO A 187 -4.70 8.35 15.26
CA PRO A 187 -4.47 7.73 16.57
C PRO A 187 -4.32 6.20 16.55
N ASN A 188 -4.98 5.53 15.61
CA ASN A 188 -4.96 4.08 15.43
C ASN A 188 -3.87 3.60 14.46
N LEU A 189 -3.03 4.50 13.93
CA LEU A 189 -1.98 4.17 12.97
C LEU A 189 -0.59 4.41 13.57
N ARG A 190 0.23 3.36 13.60
CA ARG A 190 1.66 3.45 13.91
C ARG A 190 2.47 3.39 12.62
N HIS A 191 3.60 4.07 12.60
CA HIS A 191 4.52 4.07 11.45
C HIS A 191 5.81 3.36 11.80
N TRP A 192 6.18 2.40 10.97
CA TRP A 192 7.45 1.69 11.01
C TRP A 192 8.19 1.91 9.70
N THR A 193 9.52 1.88 9.78
CA THR A 193 10.37 2.07 8.61
C THR A 193 11.63 1.20 8.70
N ILE A 194 12.19 0.82 7.56
CA ILE A 194 13.30 -0.13 7.49
C ILE A 194 14.67 0.46 7.84
N ASN A 195 14.78 1.79 7.83
CA ASN A 195 16.04 2.48 8.06
C ASN A 195 15.88 3.86 8.71
N THR A 196 16.98 4.35 9.28
CA THR A 196 17.04 5.64 9.99
C THR A 196 16.90 6.85 9.06
N ARG A 197 17.26 6.71 7.78
CA ARG A 197 17.11 7.78 6.77
C ARG A 197 15.63 8.08 6.53
N ASN A 198 14.83 7.05 6.32
CA ASN A 198 13.38 7.15 6.19
C ASN A 198 12.75 7.67 7.49
N LYS A 199 13.21 7.23 8.67
CA LYS A 199 12.74 7.78 9.95
C LYS A 199 12.94 9.29 10.02
N ARG A 200 14.10 9.80 9.59
CA ARG A 200 14.35 11.25 9.55
C ARG A 200 13.41 11.97 8.57
N GLY A 201 13.22 11.44 7.36
CA GLY A 201 12.32 12.05 6.37
C GLY A 201 10.83 12.02 6.80
N LEU A 202 10.41 11.00 7.54
CA LEU A 202 9.09 10.97 8.19
C LEU A 202 9.00 12.03 9.31
N GLY A 203 10.06 12.16 10.12
CA GLY A 203 10.14 13.18 11.17
C GLY A 203 10.05 14.61 10.64
N GLU A 204 10.64 14.90 9.48
CA GLU A 204 10.52 16.20 8.79
C GLU A 204 9.06 16.52 8.40
N LYS A 205 8.22 15.50 8.23
CA LYS A 205 6.78 15.60 7.98
C LYS A 205 5.93 15.54 9.26
N GLY A 206 6.54 15.53 10.44
CA GLY A 206 5.84 15.41 11.72
C GLY A 206 5.31 14.01 12.02
N VAL A 207 5.80 12.98 11.34
CA VAL A 207 5.40 11.58 11.54
C VAL A 207 6.40 10.90 12.48
N ASP A 208 5.93 10.45 13.64
CA ASP A 208 6.74 9.60 14.52
C ASP A 208 6.77 8.17 13.99
N ALA A 209 7.98 7.62 13.87
CA ALA A 209 8.20 6.30 13.32
C ALA A 209 9.27 5.52 14.09
N GLU A 210 9.05 4.22 14.24
CA GLU A 210 10.03 3.29 14.77
C GLU A 210 10.82 2.64 13.62
N VAL A 211 12.10 2.32 13.87
CA VAL A 211 12.92 1.61 12.89
C VAL A 211 12.81 0.11 13.17
N ILE A 212 12.34 -0.64 12.18
CA ILE A 212 12.33 -2.10 12.19
C ILE A 212 13.10 -2.56 10.96
N HIS A 213 14.32 -3.02 11.19
CA HIS A 213 15.19 -3.46 10.12
C HIS A 213 14.65 -4.71 9.43
N ASP A 214 14.81 -4.76 8.11
CA ASP A 214 14.67 -6.00 7.36
C ASP A 214 15.72 -7.00 7.87
N THR A 215 15.30 -8.25 8.06
CA THR A 215 16.15 -9.29 8.61
C THR A 215 16.55 -10.27 7.51
N MET A 216 17.84 -10.58 7.42
CA MET A 216 18.33 -11.66 6.55
C MET A 216 18.54 -12.90 7.40
N ASP A 217 17.99 -14.01 6.92
CA ASP A 217 18.29 -15.34 7.47
C ASP A 217 19.57 -15.86 6.79
N PHE A 218 20.56 -16.27 7.59
CA PHE A 218 21.89 -16.68 7.12
C PHE A 218 22.12 -18.20 7.19
N ASP A 219 21.08 -18.97 7.54
CA ASP A 219 21.13 -20.43 7.69
C ASP A 219 21.32 -21.18 6.36
#